data_AF-A0A392NI33-F1
#
_entry.id   AF-A0A392NI33-F1
#
_cell.length_a   1.000
_cell.length_b   1.000
_cell.length_c   1.000
_cell.angle_alpha   90.00
_cell.angle_beta   90.00
_cell.angle_gamma   90.00
#
_symmetry.space_group_name_H-M   'P 1'
#
loop_
_entity.id
_entity.type
_entity.pdbx_description
1 polymer ?
#
loop_
_entity_poly.entity_id
_entity_poly.type
_entity_poly.pdbx_seq_one_letter_code
_entity_poly.pdbx_strand_id
1 'polypeptide(L)'
;MSHYASCLEYLGNLKANLLLDIHLHDHVETLYDQIRHKALIQYTHPFVSVDLNMMANAFKTTVVGLEKELEALITDNQIQARIDSHNKILYARHADQRNATFQRVLETGREFDRDVRSMLLRSNLIKHDYNIRASRKL
;
A
#
# COMPACT_ATOMS: atom_id res chain seq x y z
N MET A 1 16.03 17.75 10.82
CA MET A 1 15.91 16.29 11.06
C MET A 1 14.74 16.06 11.98
N SER A 2 13.81 15.20 11.61
CA SER A 2 12.64 14.85 12.42
C SER A 2 13.07 14.07 13.67
N HIS A 3 12.71 14.57 14.85
CA HIS A 3 13.17 14.05 16.15
C HIS A 3 12.29 12.88 16.63
N TYR A 4 12.12 11.85 15.80
CA TYR A 4 11.24 10.71 16.13
C TYR A 4 11.72 9.93 17.36
N ALA A 5 13.03 9.77 17.54
CA ALA A 5 13.61 9.10 18.70
C ALA A 5 13.17 9.77 20.02
N SER A 6 13.34 11.09 20.13
CA SER A 6 12.96 11.85 21.31
C SER A 6 11.44 11.87 21.52
N CYS A 7 10.66 11.95 20.44
CA CYS A 7 9.20 11.92 20.51
C CYS A 7 8.69 10.58 21.05
N LEU A 8 9.18 9.46 20.51
CA LEU A 8 8.76 8.12 20.94
C LEU A 8 9.24 7.80 22.36
N GLU A 9 10.41 8.29 22.76
CA GLU A 9 10.90 8.17 24.13
C GLU A 9 9.99 8.92 25.12
N TYR A 10 9.65 10.17 24.81
CA TYR A 10 8.73 10.95 25.64
C TYR A 10 7.35 10.28 25.73
N LEU A 11 6.84 9.77 24.60
CA LEU A 11 5.58 9.05 24.53
C LEU A 11 5.64 7.77 25.39
N GLY A 12 6.73 7.00 25.33
CA GLY A 12 6.93 5.81 26.15
C GLY A 12 6.89 6.12 27.65
N ASN A 13 7.48 7.22 28.09
CA ASN A 13 7.46 7.65 29.50
C ASN A 13 6.04 8.04 29.96
N LEU A 14 5.22 8.57 29.07
CA LEU A 14 3.83 8.96 29.38
C LEU A 14 2.90 7.74 29.47
N LYS A 15 3.22 6.64 28.76
CA LYS A 15 2.37 5.45 28.62
C LYS A 15 1.86 4.91 29.95
N ALA A 16 2.74 4.77 30.95
CA ALA A 16 2.37 4.23 32.26
C ALA A 16 1.28 5.08 32.95
N ASN A 17 1.32 6.40 32.79
CA ASN A 17 0.31 7.29 33.36
C ASN A 17 -1.00 7.22 32.58
N LEU A 18 -0.95 7.13 31.25
CA LEU A 18 -2.15 7.05 30.41
C LEU A 18 -2.91 5.73 30.60
N LEU A 19 -2.21 4.64 30.94
CA LEU A 19 -2.84 3.36 31.23
C LEU A 19 -3.65 3.36 32.54
N LEU A 20 -3.46 4.36 33.41
CA LEU A 20 -4.23 4.54 34.64
C LEU A 20 -5.48 5.40 34.44
N ASP A 21 -5.64 6.01 33.26
CA ASP A 21 -6.79 6.86 32.94
C ASP A 21 -8.01 6.02 32.56
N ILE A 22 -9.16 6.31 33.17
CA ILE A 22 -10.38 5.51 33.03
C ILE A 22 -10.99 5.53 31.62
N HIS A 23 -10.75 6.59 30.85
CA HIS A 23 -11.31 6.76 29.51
C HIS A 23 -10.30 6.44 28.43
N LEU A 24 -9.02 6.72 28.68
CA LEU A 24 -7.99 6.56 27.67
C LEU A 24 -7.40 5.15 27.64
N HIS A 25 -7.44 4.41 28.77
CA HIS A 25 -6.83 3.08 28.93
C HIS A 25 -7.06 2.15 27.72
N ASP A 26 -8.33 1.96 27.34
CA ASP A 26 -8.74 1.04 26.26
C ASP A 26 -8.21 1.44 24.88
N HIS A 27 -7.78 2.70 24.72
CA HIS A 27 -7.33 3.27 23.45
C HIS A 27 -5.82 3.49 23.39
N VAL A 28 -5.09 3.42 24.52
CA VAL A 28 -3.66 3.76 24.59
C VAL A 28 -2.85 2.94 23.59
N GLU A 29 -2.98 1.62 23.58
CA GLU A 29 -2.20 0.75 22.68
C GLU A 29 -2.46 1.10 21.21
N THR A 30 -3.73 1.15 20.81
CA THR A 30 -4.14 1.48 19.44
C THR A 30 -3.61 2.84 18.99
N LEU A 31 -3.69 3.86 19.85
CA LEU A 31 -3.18 5.19 19.53
C LEU A 31 -1.66 5.20 19.36
N TYR A 32 -0.93 4.49 20.22
CA TYR A 32 0.52 4.40 20.15
C TYR A 32 0.98 3.70 18.87
N ASP A 33 0.30 2.61 18.49
CA ASP A 33 0.57 1.90 17.24
C ASP A 33 0.30 2.81 16.03
N GLN A 34 -0.81 3.54 16.02
CA GLN A 34 -1.12 4.49 14.94
C GLN A 34 -0.10 5.63 14.83
N ILE A 35 0.35 6.19 15.97
CA ILE A 35 1.38 7.24 15.99
C ILE A 35 2.68 6.67 15.42
N ARG A 36 3.07 5.47 15.84
CA ARG A 36 4.30 4.80 15.39
C ARG A 36 4.25 4.49 13.89
N HIS A 37 3.16 3.92 13.40
CA HIS A 37 2.95 3.67 11.97
C HIS A 37 3.04 4.95 11.14
N LYS A 38 2.37 6.03 11.59
CA LYS A 38 2.42 7.32 10.90
C LYS A 38 3.85 7.88 10.84
N ALA A 39 4.61 7.75 11.93
CA ALA A 39 6.01 8.17 11.98
C ALA A 39 6.88 7.36 11.01
N LEU A 40 6.68 6.03 10.91
CA LEU A 40 7.41 5.18 9.95
C LEU A 40 7.13 5.60 8.49
N ILE A 41 5.86 5.83 8.14
CA ILE A 41 5.47 6.31 6.81
C ILE A 41 6.13 7.66 6.50
N GLN A 42 6.05 8.61 7.43
CA GLN A 42 6.63 9.94 7.24
C GLN A 42 8.17 9.90 7.18
N TYR A 43 8.81 9.00 7.92
CA TYR A 43 10.26 8.84 7.90
C TYR A 43 10.75 8.34 6.54
N THR A 44 10.02 7.41 5.91
CA THR A 44 10.42 6.82 4.62
C THR A 44 10.11 7.72 3.42
N HIS A 45 9.10 8.57 3.52
CA HIS A 45 8.60 9.39 2.40
C HIS A 45 9.64 10.23 1.63
N PRO A 46 10.59 10.94 2.27
CA PRO A 46 11.54 11.80 1.55
C PRO A 46 12.74 11.04 0.96
N PHE A 47 12.88 9.73 1.18
CA PHE A 47 14.07 8.98 0.80
C PHE A 47 13.79 7.95 -0.28
N VAL A 48 14.67 7.87 -1.28
CA VAL A 48 14.65 6.81 -2.30
C VAL A 48 15.17 5.49 -1.73
N SER A 49 16.07 5.56 -0.76
CA SER A 49 16.59 4.40 -0.05
C SER A 49 16.91 4.77 1.40
N VAL A 50 16.69 3.85 2.33
CA VAL A 50 16.93 4.03 3.76
C VAL A 50 17.71 2.85 4.32
N ASP A 51 18.77 3.12 5.09
CA ASP A 51 19.48 2.09 5.86
C ASP A 51 18.64 1.66 7.07
N LEU A 52 18.35 0.36 7.17
CA LEU A 52 17.48 -0.18 8.22
C LEU A 52 18.14 -0.15 9.61
N ASN A 53 19.47 -0.17 9.71
CA ASN A 53 20.16 -0.04 11.01
C ASN A 53 20.02 1.38 11.54
N MET A 54 20.21 2.39 10.69
CA MET A 54 20.00 3.79 11.07
C MET A 54 18.55 4.05 11.45
N MET A 55 17.60 3.51 10.68
CA MET A 55 16.19 3.63 10.98
C MET A 55 15.81 2.91 12.28
N ALA A 56 16.30 1.69 12.52
CA ALA A 56 16.05 0.95 13.76
C ALA A 56 16.55 1.72 15.00
N ASN A 57 17.74 2.33 14.89
CA ASN A 57 18.29 3.20 15.94
C ASN A 57 17.41 4.43 16.19
N ALA A 58 16.88 5.06 15.13
CA ALA A 58 15.99 6.21 15.25
C ALA A 58 14.63 5.85 15.89
N PHE A 59 14.13 4.64 15.63
CA PHE A 59 12.84 4.15 16.16
C PHE A 59 12.97 3.32 17.44
N LYS A 60 14.18 3.26 18.02
CA LYS A 60 14.51 2.52 19.26
C LYS A 60 14.01 1.07 19.24
N THR A 61 14.19 0.41 18.09
CA THR A 61 13.79 -0.98 17.88
C THR A 61 14.95 -1.79 17.32
N THR A 62 14.75 -3.09 17.18
CA THR A 62 15.69 -3.96 16.48
C THR A 62 15.40 -3.94 14.99
N VAL A 63 16.40 -4.23 14.16
CA VAL A 63 16.21 -4.35 12.70
C VAL A 63 15.16 -5.40 12.37
N VAL A 64 15.16 -6.53 13.09
CA VAL A 64 14.17 -7.61 12.90
C VAL A 64 12.75 -7.15 13.25
N GLY A 65 12.59 -6.37 14.33
CA GLY A 65 11.32 -5.77 14.69
C GLY A 65 10.84 -4.77 13.64
N LEU A 66 11.74 -3.89 13.21
CA LEU A 66 11.46 -2.89 12.18
C LEU A 66 11.06 -3.53 10.84
N GLU A 67 11.72 -4.61 10.43
CA GLU A 67 11.38 -5.34 9.19
C GLU A 67 9.95 -5.85 9.22
N LYS A 68 9.48 -6.40 10.35
CA LYS A 68 8.09 -6.86 10.51
C LYS A 68 7.09 -5.71 10.43
N GLU A 69 7.39 -4.59 11.08
CA GLU A 69 6.53 -3.40 11.05
C GLU A 69 6.43 -2.83 9.63
N LEU A 70 7.56 -2.76 8.92
CA LEU A 70 7.60 -2.30 7.53
C LEU A 70 6.90 -3.27 6.58
N GLU A 71 7.02 -4.59 6.80
CA GLU A 71 6.34 -5.61 6.00
C GLU A 71 4.81 -5.47 6.10
N ALA A 72 4.27 -5.24 7.30
CA ALA A 72 2.85 -4.96 7.50
C ALA A 72 2.42 -3.69 6.73
N LEU A 73 3.16 -2.59 6.88
CA LEU A 73 2.85 -1.32 6.21
C LEU A 73 2.98 -1.38 4.67
N ILE A 74 3.89 -2.21 4.14
CA ILE A 74 4.03 -2.45 2.71
C ILE A 74 2.87 -3.31 2.20
N THR A 75 2.49 -4.35 2.95
CA THR A 75 1.38 -5.25 2.59
C THR A 75 0.05 -4.49 2.57
N ASP A 76 -0.15 -3.56 3.51
CA ASP A 76 -1.33 -2.69 3.59
C ASP A 76 -1.27 -1.51 2.61
N ASN A 77 -0.30 -1.49 1.67
CA ASN A 77 -0.07 -0.44 0.69
C ASN A 77 0.10 0.98 1.27
N GLN A 78 0.45 1.10 2.56
CA GLN A 78 0.73 2.39 3.20
C GLN A 78 2.13 2.91 2.84
N ILE A 79 3.07 2.00 2.59
CA ILE A 79 4.43 2.31 2.13
C ILE A 79 4.70 1.59 0.81
N GLN A 80 4.98 2.36 -0.25
CA GLN A 80 5.43 1.80 -1.53
C GLN A 80 6.94 1.59 -1.48
N ALA A 81 7.39 0.45 -0.95
CA ALA A 81 8.81 0.14 -0.82
C ALA A 81 9.09 -1.37 -0.97
N ARG A 82 10.38 -1.71 -1.03
CA ARG A 82 10.91 -3.08 -1.05
C ARG A 82 12.03 -3.20 -0.03
N ILE A 83 12.02 -4.27 0.74
CA ILE A 83 13.06 -4.58 1.74
C ILE A 83 14.12 -5.45 1.09
N ASP A 84 15.37 -4.98 1.08
CA ASP A 84 16.56 -5.79 0.88
C ASP A 84 17.06 -6.28 2.23
N SER A 85 16.68 -7.50 2.59
CA SER A 85 17.01 -8.12 3.87
C SER A 85 18.47 -8.55 3.99
N HIS A 86 19.21 -8.65 2.87
CA HIS A 86 20.63 -9.00 2.87
C HIS A 86 21.49 -7.78 3.18
N ASN A 87 21.26 -6.68 2.45
CA ASN A 87 22.01 -5.44 2.64
C ASN A 87 21.41 -4.54 3.74
N LYS A 88 20.23 -4.90 4.26
CA LYS A 88 19.48 -4.12 5.27
C LYS A 88 19.14 -2.72 4.77
N ILE A 89 18.63 -2.64 3.54
CA ILE A 89 18.22 -1.39 2.89
C ILE A 89 16.74 -1.48 2.51
N LEU A 90 15.98 -0.43 2.80
CA LEU A 90 14.63 -0.22 2.28
C LEU A 90 14.71 0.65 1.02
N TYR A 91 14.24 0.15 -0.11
CA TYR A 91 14.16 0.92 -1.36
C TYR A 91 12.74 1.38 -1.61
N ALA A 92 12.55 2.68 -1.84
CA ALA A 92 11.28 3.21 -2.31
C ALA A 92 10.94 2.59 -3.67
N ARG A 93 9.72 2.08 -3.80
CA ARG A 93 9.17 1.61 -5.06
C ARG A 93 8.66 2.85 -5.78
N HIS A 94 9.51 3.44 -6.61
CA HIS A 94 8.99 4.33 -7.63
C HIS A 94 8.14 3.46 -8.56
N ALA A 95 6.82 3.62 -8.51
CA ALA A 95 5.97 3.14 -9.58
C ALA A 95 6.51 3.81 -10.84
N ASP A 96 7.10 3.02 -11.74
CA ASP A 96 7.54 3.51 -13.02
C ASP A 96 6.28 3.91 -13.79
N GLN A 97 5.92 5.19 -13.66
CA GLN A 97 4.70 5.78 -14.19
C GLN A 97 4.57 5.48 -15.69
N ARG A 98 5.71 5.38 -16.38
CA ARG A 98 5.78 5.04 -17.79
C ARG A 98 5.36 3.59 -18.03
N ASN A 99 5.92 2.63 -17.29
CA ASN A 99 5.51 1.23 -17.38
C ASN A 99 4.05 1.02 -16.97
N ALA A 100 3.58 1.68 -15.92
CA ALA A 100 2.17 1.61 -15.51
C ALA A 100 1.23 2.14 -16.61
N THR A 101 1.60 3.25 -17.25
CA THR A 101 0.84 3.82 -18.37
C THR A 101 0.84 2.88 -19.57
N PHE A 102 1.99 2.29 -19.93
CA PHE A 102 2.07 1.33 -21.03
C PHE A 102 1.22 0.09 -20.79
N GLN A 103 1.26 -0.50 -19.60
CA GLN A 103 0.44 -1.66 -19.27
C GLN A 103 -1.04 -1.35 -19.38
N ARG A 104 -1.47 -0.19 -18.87
CA ARG A 104 -2.86 0.26 -18.97
C ARG A 104 -3.31 0.43 -20.42
N VAL A 105 -2.51 1.08 -21.27
CA VAL A 105 -2.83 1.26 -22.69
C VAL A 105 -2.93 -0.07 -23.42
N LEU A 106 -2.03 -1.02 -23.14
CA LEU A 106 -2.05 -2.36 -23.73
C LEU A 106 -3.31 -3.13 -23.32
N GLU A 107 -3.70 -3.05 -22.05
CA GLU A 107 -4.90 -3.70 -21.54
C GLU A 107 -6.16 -3.14 -22.18
N THR A 108 -6.32 -1.81 -22.19
CA THR A 108 -7.44 -1.14 -22.87
C THR A 108 -7.50 -1.47 -24.37
N GLY A 109 -6.34 -1.58 -25.05
CA GLY A 109 -6.28 -2.01 -26.45
C GLY A 109 -6.79 -3.43 -26.69
N ARG A 110 -6.49 -4.37 -25.78
CA ARG A 110 -7.00 -5.75 -25.86
C ARG A 110 -8.50 -5.82 -25.62
N GLU A 111 -9.01 -5.06 -24.65
CA GLU A 111 -10.45 -4.97 -24.39
C GLU A 111 -11.18 -4.40 -25.61
N PHE A 112 -10.66 -3.33 -26.20
CA PHE A 112 -11.23 -2.74 -27.41
C PHE A 112 -11.26 -3.73 -28.59
N ASP A 113 -10.18 -4.47 -28.86
CA ASP A 113 -10.15 -5.48 -29.94
C ASP A 113 -11.21 -6.58 -29.70
N ARG A 114 -11.34 -7.06 -28.45
CA ARG A 114 -12.34 -8.05 -28.08
C ARG A 114 -13.76 -7.54 -28.30
N ASP A 115 -14.03 -6.29 -27.92
CA ASP A 115 -15.35 -5.69 -28.02
C ASP A 115 -15.74 -5.44 -29.49
N VAL A 116 -14.79 -4.97 -30.32
CA VAL A 116 -14.98 -4.81 -31.77
C VAL A 116 -15.26 -6.16 -32.43
N ARG A 117 -14.50 -7.22 -32.12
CA ARG A 117 -14.75 -8.56 -32.65
C ARG A 117 -16.13 -9.08 -32.27
N SER A 118 -16.53 -8.86 -31.02
CA SER A 118 -17.86 -9.26 -30.51
C SER A 118 -18.98 -8.51 -31.22
N MET A 119 -18.80 -7.20 -31.46
CA MET A 119 -19.75 -6.37 -32.18
C MET A 119 -19.87 -6.77 -33.66
N LEU A 120 -18.74 -7.04 -34.32
CA LEU A 120 -18.71 -7.53 -35.71
C LEU A 120 -19.39 -8.89 -35.83
N LEU A 121 -19.13 -9.83 -34.93
CA LEU A 121 -19.79 -11.12 -34.91
C LEU A 121 -21.31 -10.96 -34.76
N ARG A 122 -21.74 -10.13 -33.80
CA ARG A 122 -23.16 -9.82 -33.60
C ARG A 122 -23.81 -9.21 -34.85
N SER A 123 -23.13 -8.27 -35.50
CA SER A 123 -23.61 -7.65 -36.74
C SER A 123 -23.79 -8.68 -37.87
N ASN A 124 -22.84 -9.60 -38.02
CA ASN A 124 -22.94 -10.68 -39.00
C ASN A 124 -24.09 -11.65 -38.70
N LEU A 125 -24.30 -12.04 -37.44
CA LEU A 125 -25.44 -12.87 -37.04
C LEU A 125 -26.78 -12.20 -37.36
N ILE A 126 -26.89 -10.89 -37.11
CA ILE A 126 -28.08 -10.11 -37.46
C ILE A 126 -28.31 -10.07 -38.97
N LYS A 127 -27.26 -9.83 -39.76
CA LYS A 127 -27.36 -9.75 -41.22
C LYS A 127 -27.82 -11.06 -41.87
N HIS A 128 -27.44 -12.20 -41.29
CA HIS A 128 -27.80 -13.52 -41.80
C HIS A 128 -29.06 -14.11 -41.12
N ASP A 129 -29.85 -13.27 -40.43
CA ASP A 129 -31.09 -13.67 -39.72
C ASP A 129 -30.91 -14.81 -38.70
N TYR A 130 -29.67 -15.07 -38.24
CA TYR A 130 -29.36 -15.96 -37.11
C TYR A 130 -29.61 -15.25 -35.77
N ASN A 131 -30.74 -14.56 -35.68
CA ASN A 131 -31.22 -13.95 -34.45
C ASN A 131 -32.33 -14.79 -33.86
N ILE A 132 -32.21 -15.12 -32.58
CA ILE A 132 -33.35 -15.63 -31.81
C ILE A 132 -34.35 -14.48 -31.71
N ARG A 133 -35.39 -14.50 -32.56
CA ARG A 133 -36.61 -13.73 -32.31
C ARG A 133 -37.25 -14.39 -31.10
N ALA A 134 -37.10 -13.78 -29.92
CA ALA A 134 -37.88 -14.20 -28.76
C ALA A 134 -39.35 -14.24 -29.20
N SER A 135 -39.97 -15.42 -29.18
CA SER A 135 -41.39 -15.55 -29.47
C SER A 135 -42.13 -14.58 -28.55
N ARG A 136 -42.79 -13.58 -29.14
CA ARG A 136 -43.82 -12.82 -28.43
C ARG A 136 -44.82 -13.86 -27.93
N LYS A 137 -44.98 -13.97 -26.62
CA LYS A 137 -46.12 -14.69 -26.05
C LYS A 137 -47.38 -13.93 -26.44
N LEU A 138 -48.30 -14.68 -27.06
CA LEU A 138 -49.68 -14.39 -27.47
C LEU A 138 -49.84 -13.70 -28.83
#